data_AF-A0A6L4Z4K3-F1
#
_entry.id   AF-A0A6L4Z4K3-F1
#
_cell.length_a   1.000
_cell.length_b   1.000
_cell.length_c   1.000
_cell.angle_alpha   90.00
_cell.angle_beta   90.00
_cell.angle_gamma   90.00
#
_symmetry.space_group_name_H-M   'P 1'
#
loop_
_entity.id
_entity.type
_entity.pdbx_description
1 polymer ?
#
loop_
_entity_poly.entity_id
_entity_poly.type
_entity_poly.pdbx_seq_one_letter_code
_entity_poly.pdbx_strand_id
1 'polypeptide(L)' 'MSLFQKSVENKYLNELDTALVDSKYKDFQNYFGNPAIQENIINSKEEQFQEGFLRELFVSVFG' A
#
# COMPACT_ATOMS: atom_id res chain seq x y z
N MET A 1 23.34 -6.65 8.78
CA MET A 1 22.59 -7.93 8.85
C MET A 1 21.18 -7.65 8.35
N SER A 2 20.64 -8.44 7.42
CA SER A 2 19.23 -8.30 7.03
C SER A 2 18.33 -8.79 8.17
N LEU A 3 17.17 -8.15 8.33
CA LEU A 3 16.16 -8.54 9.32
C LEU A 3 15.56 -9.92 9.04
N PHE A 4 15.56 -10.34 7.77
CA PHE A 4 15.04 -11.62 7.33
C PHE A 4 16.05 -12.42 6.52
N GLN A 5 15.87 -13.73 6.48
CA GLN A 5 16.66 -14.64 5.67
C GLN A 5 16.09 -14.65 4.24
N LYS A 6 16.96 -14.48 3.24
CA LYS A 6 16.57 -14.46 1.81
C LYS A 6 15.79 -15.69 1.36
N SER A 7 16.13 -16.87 1.88
CA SER A 7 15.42 -18.11 1.57
C SER A 7 13.97 -18.08 2.06
N VAL A 8 13.72 -17.46 3.21
CA VAL A 8 12.39 -17.30 3.79
C VAL A 8 11.60 -16.26 3.01
N GLU A 9 12.21 -15.12 2.66
CA GLU A 9 11.60 -14.10 1.80
C GLU A 9 11.14 -14.69 0.46
N ASN A 10 12.05 -15.38 -0.25
CA ASN A 10 11.75 -15.98 -1.55
C ASN A 10 10.64 -17.04 -1.46
N LYS A 11 10.58 -17.81 -0.38
CA LYS A 11 9.50 -18.79 -0.18
C LYS A 11 8.14 -18.08 -0.19
N TYR A 12 7.96 -17.07 0.64
CA TYR A 12 6.68 -16.37 0.75
C TYR A 12 6.35 -15.56 -0.49
N LEU A 13 7.33 -14.93 -1.15
CA LEU A 13 7.09 -14.20 -2.40
C LEU A 13 6.56 -15.10 -3.52
N ASN A 14 7.03 -16.34 -3.60
CA ASN A 14 6.57 -17.32 -4.59
C ASN A 14 5.18 -17.90 -4.27
N GLU A 15 4.70 -17.77 -3.04
CA GLU A 15 3.36 -18.21 -2.62
C GLU A 15 2.28 -17.15 -2.87
N LEU A 16 2.65 -15.92 -3.26
CA LEU A 16 1.72 -14.84 -3.54
C LEU A 16 0.99 -15.05 -4.87
N ASP A 17 -0.32 -14.75 -4.89
CA ASP A 17 -1.08 -14.65 -6.12
C ASP A 17 -0.71 -13.36 -6.86
N THR A 18 0.02 -13.50 -7.97
CA THR A 18 0.53 -12.38 -8.75
C THR A 18 -0.58 -11.52 -9.36
N ALA A 19 -1.70 -12.13 -9.78
CA ALA A 19 -2.82 -11.38 -10.37
C ALA A 19 -3.54 -10.54 -9.31
N LEU A 20 -3.72 -11.11 -8.11
CA LEU A 20 -4.28 -10.39 -6.97
C LEU A 20 -3.36 -9.23 -6.55
N VAL A 21 -2.06 -9.49 -6.41
CA VAL A 21 -1.07 -8.47 -6.03
C VAL A 21 -1.02 -7.34 -7.06
N ASP A 22 -0.97 -7.65 -8.35
CA ASP A 22 -0.98 -6.65 -9.41
C ASP A 22 -2.25 -5.79 -9.41
N SER A 23 -3.41 -6.42 -9.17
CA SER A 23 -4.68 -5.69 -9.06
C SER A 23 -4.67 -4.72 -7.88
N LYS A 24 -4.36 -5.21 -6.67
CA LYS A 24 -4.36 -4.37 -5.47
C LYS A 24 -3.25 -3.31 -5.52
N TYR A 25 -2.12 -3.59 -6.15
CA TYR A 25 -1.08 -2.58 -6.38
C TYR A 25 -1.55 -1.46 -7.30
N LYS A 26 -2.36 -1.76 -8.33
CA LYS A 26 -3.00 -0.70 -9.14
C LYS A 26 -3.97 0.12 -8.31
N ASP A 27 -4.79 -0.49 -7.47
CA ASP A 27 -5.71 0.24 -6.58
C ASP A 27 -4.94 1.16 -5.63
N PHE A 28 -3.82 0.67 -5.09
CA PHE A 28 -2.89 1.49 -4.31
C PHE A 28 -2.36 2.67 -5.11
N GLN A 29 -1.85 2.45 -6.33
CA GLN A 29 -1.31 3.51 -7.19
C GLN A 29 -2.38 4.52 -7.61
N ASN A 30 -3.62 4.09 -7.84
CA ASN A 30 -4.73 4.96 -8.21
C ASN A 30 -5.03 6.00 -7.13
N TYR A 31 -4.85 5.65 -5.86
CA TYR A 31 -5.05 6.57 -4.74
C TYR A 31 -3.74 7.24 -4.29
N PHE A 32 -2.78 6.45 -3.83
CA PHE A 32 -1.53 6.96 -3.22
C PHE A 32 -0.51 7.43 -4.26
N GLY A 33 -0.62 7.00 -5.51
CA GLY A 33 0.19 7.48 -6.64
C GLY A 33 -0.42 8.69 -7.36
N ASN A 34 -1.62 9.14 -6.98
CA ASN A 34 -2.27 10.28 -7.62
C ASN A 34 -1.68 11.61 -7.12
N PRO A 35 -1.09 12.46 -8.00
CA PRO A 35 -0.43 13.69 -7.59
C PRO A 35 -1.35 14.68 -6.85
N ALA A 36 -2.62 14.77 -7.23
CA ALA A 36 -3.57 15.67 -6.59
C ALA A 36 -3.91 15.20 -5.16
N ILE A 37 -4.01 13.88 -4.95
CA ILE A 37 -4.20 13.31 -3.61
C ILE A 37 -2.95 13.53 -2.77
N GLN A 38 -1.75 13.32 -3.33
CA GLN A 38 -0.49 13.57 -2.63
C GLN A 38 -0.34 15.03 -2.18
N GLU A 39 -0.66 15.98 -3.05
CA GLU A 39 -0.65 17.41 -2.69
C GLU A 39 -1.63 17.71 -1.56
N ASN A 40 -2.84 17.15 -1.60
CA ASN A 40 -3.81 17.29 -0.52
C ASN A 40 -3.30 16.68 0.80
N ILE A 41 -2.63 15.54 0.76
CA ILE A 41 -2.03 14.89 1.94
C ILE A 41 -0.94 15.79 2.55
N ILE A 42 -0.04 16.32 1.72
CA ILE A 42 1.07 17.19 2.16
C ILE A 42 0.53 18.47 2.82
N ASN A 43 -0.58 19.01 2.31
CA ASN A 43 -1.19 20.23 2.84
C ASN A 43 -2.12 19.99 4.04
N SER A 44 -2.46 18.74 4.35
CA SER A 44 -3.37 18.38 5.45
C SER A 44 -2.61 18.21 6.76
N LYS A 45 -3.29 18.46 7.89
CA LYS A 45 -2.80 18.04 9.20
C LYS A 45 -2.94 16.52 9.34
N GLU A 46 -2.06 15.90 10.13
CA GLU A 46 -2.10 14.46 10.42
C GLU A 46 -3.50 14.01 10.88
N GLU A 47 -4.10 14.73 11.82
CA GLU A 47 -5.45 14.43 12.34
C GLU A 47 -6.53 14.37 11.26
N GLN A 48 -6.37 15.15 10.19
CA GLN A 48 -7.34 15.22 9.09
C GLN A 48 -7.17 14.07 8.09
N PHE A 49 -5.97 13.49 8.00
CA PHE A 49 -5.66 12.47 7.01
C PHE A 49 -5.48 11.06 7.59
N GLN A 50 -5.13 10.91 8.87
CA GLN A 50 -4.82 9.62 9.50
C GLN A 50 -5.93 8.56 9.30
N GLU A 51 -7.20 8.93 9.50
CA GLU A 51 -8.34 8.05 9.28
C GLU A 51 -8.53 7.71 7.79
N GLY A 52 -8.32 8.70 6.92
CA GLY A 52 -8.37 8.54 5.47
C GLY A 52 -7.30 7.55 4.97
N PHE A 53 -6.07 7.67 5.49
CA PHE A 53 -4.99 6.74 5.17
C PHE A 53 -5.35 5.30 5.53
N LEU A 54 -5.84 5.07 6.75
CA LEU A 54 -6.22 3.73 7.21
C LEU A 54 -7.35 3.15 6.38
N ARG A 55 -8.39 3.94 6.08
CA ARG A 55 -9.50 3.48 5.23
C ARG A 55 -9.01 3.08 3.85
N GLU A 56 -8.23 3.92 3.20
CA GLU A 56 -7.82 3.67 1.82
C GLU A 56 -6.83 2.51 1.73
N LEU A 57 -5.92 2.36 2.69
CA LEU A 57 -4.98 1.26 2.69
C LEU A 57 -5.63 -0.07 3.11
N PHE A 58 -6.33 -0.11 4.24
CA PHE A 58 -6.80 -1.38 4.80
C PHE A 58 -8.15 -1.82 4.29
N VAL A 59 -8.99 -0.90 3.78
CA VAL A 59 -10.30 -1.25 3.22
C VAL A 59 -10.24 -1.28 1.70
N SER A 60 -9.75 -0.21 1.06
CA SER A 60 -9.76 -0.14 -0.41
C SER A 60 -8.70 -1.05 -1.04
N VAL A 61 -7.47 -1.06 -0.49
CA VAL A 61 -6.36 -1.88 -1.05
C VAL A 61 -6.35 -3.30 -0.45
N PHE A 62 -6.22 -3.44 0.87
CA PHE A 62 -6.06 -4.76 1.49
C PHE A 62 -7.37 -5.49 1.86
N GLY A 63 -8.53 -4.86 1.64
CA GLY A 63 -9.85 -5.44 1.91
C GLY A 63 -10.10 -6.77 1.22
#